data_AF-A0AAV1C495-F1
#
_entry.id   AF-A0AAV1C495-F1
#
_cell.length_a   1.000
_cell.length_b   1.000
_cell.length_c   1.000
_cell.angle_alpha   90.00
_cell.angle_beta   90.00
_cell.angle_gamma   90.00
#
_symmetry.space_group_name_H-M   'P 1'
#
loop_
_entity.id
_entity.type
_entity.pdbx_description
1 polymer ?
#
loop_
_entity_poly.entity_id
_entity_poly.type
_entity_poly.pdbx_seq_one_letter_code
_entity_poly.pdbx_strand_id
1 'polypeptide(L)'
;MSVIRAIGRTLFSAAKSETSPSATAAAGAYRTTARHNPLEEFFEVHREVEGEKPNVYGRGWKASELRLKSWDDLHKLWYVLLKEKNMLMTQRQMLHAQNLRFSNPERISKVSKM
;
A
#
# COMPACT_ATOMS: atom_id res chain seq x y z
N MET A 1 16.38 27.18 58.73
CA MET A 1 16.81 26.58 57.45
C MET A 1 15.91 27.10 56.35
N SER A 2 16.36 28.05 55.54
CA SER A 2 15.68 28.50 54.32
C SER A 2 16.75 28.81 53.28
N VAL A 3 16.83 28.00 52.24
CA VAL A 3 17.75 28.21 51.11
C VAL A 3 16.92 28.52 49.89
N ILE A 4 17.14 29.71 49.34
CA ILE A 4 16.51 30.27 48.14
C ILE A 4 17.10 29.56 46.92
N ARG A 5 16.25 29.02 46.05
CA ARG A 5 16.65 28.33 44.81
C ARG A 5 16.70 29.37 43.68
N ALA A 6 17.89 29.89 43.36
CA ALA A 6 18.11 30.72 42.19
C ALA A 6 18.19 29.84 40.93
N ILE A 7 17.26 30.01 39.98
CA ILE A 7 17.33 29.38 38.66
C ILE A 7 17.99 30.40 37.72
N GLY A 8 19.29 30.21 37.48
CA GLY A 8 20.02 30.94 36.45
C GLY A 8 19.62 30.44 35.06
N ARG A 9 19.23 31.36 34.17
CA ARG A 9 18.93 31.09 32.76
C ARG A 9 20.25 31.08 31.99
N THR A 10 20.66 29.92 31.48
CA THR A 10 21.78 29.83 30.53
C THR A 10 21.25 30.05 29.12
N LEU A 11 21.81 31.06 28.43
CA LEU A 11 21.57 31.31 27.00
C LEU A 11 22.56 30.44 26.20
N PHE A 12 22.05 29.54 25.36
CA PHE A 12 22.87 28.81 24.40
C PHE A 12 23.05 29.65 23.13
N SER A 13 24.31 29.86 22.74
CA SER A 13 24.74 30.55 21.51
C SER A 13 24.87 29.56 20.36
N ALA A 14 24.35 29.92 19.17
CA ALA A 14 24.35 29.08 17.98
C ALA A 14 25.64 29.27 17.15
N ALA A 15 26.38 28.19 16.90
CA ALA A 15 27.49 28.15 15.95
C ALA A 15 27.05 27.51 14.63
N LYS A 16 27.20 28.25 13.52
CA LYS A 16 27.07 27.74 12.14
C LYS A 16 28.34 26.99 11.76
N SER A 17 28.21 25.76 11.25
CA SER A 17 29.26 25.05 10.53
C SER A 17 28.90 24.98 9.04
N GLU A 18 29.78 25.49 8.19
CA GLU A 18 29.71 25.36 6.74
C GLU A 18 30.41 24.05 6.33
N THR A 19 29.76 23.23 5.50
CA THR A 19 30.36 22.00 4.96
C THR A 19 30.22 22.02 3.45
N SER A 20 31.35 22.15 2.75
CA SER A 20 31.46 22.04 1.29
C SER A 20 31.20 20.60 0.84
N PRO A 21 30.37 20.35 -0.19
CA PRO A 21 30.23 19.01 -0.76
C PRO A 21 31.24 18.80 -1.90
N SER A 22 32.14 17.83 -1.72
CA SER A 22 32.92 17.22 -2.80
C SER A 22 32.53 15.75 -2.92
N ALA A 23 32.52 15.30 -4.18
CA ALA A 23 32.56 13.94 -4.68
C ALA A 23 31.24 13.13 -4.81
N THR A 24 30.98 12.83 -6.08
CA THR A 24 30.58 11.54 -6.66
C THR A 24 29.25 10.92 -6.24
N ALA A 25 28.31 10.92 -7.19
CA ALA A 25 27.57 9.70 -7.51
C ALA A 25 27.07 9.81 -8.97
N ALA A 26 27.57 8.91 -9.82
CA ALA A 26 26.92 8.58 -11.08
C ALA A 26 25.53 8.04 -10.71
N ALA A 27 24.52 8.91 -10.77
CA ALA A 27 23.14 8.53 -10.57
C ALA A 27 22.75 7.62 -11.73
N GLY A 28 22.80 6.31 -11.47
CA GLY A 28 22.18 5.31 -12.33
C GLY A 28 20.74 5.75 -12.55
N ALA A 29 20.46 6.19 -13.78
CA ALA A 29 19.13 6.53 -14.22
C ALA A 29 18.30 5.24 -14.22
N TYR A 30 17.74 4.89 -13.07
CA TYR A 30 16.64 3.95 -13.03
C TYR A 30 15.52 4.60 -13.83
N ARG A 31 15.22 3.99 -14.97
CA ARG A 31 14.11 4.38 -15.85
C ARG A 31 12.82 4.23 -15.04
N THR A 32 12.36 5.30 -14.40
CA THR A 32 11.02 5.35 -13.82
C THR A 32 10.03 5.30 -14.98
N THR A 33 9.46 4.14 -15.21
CA THR A 33 8.25 4.05 -16.04
C THR A 33 7.14 4.79 -15.30
N ALA A 34 6.97 6.06 -15.63
CA ALA A 34 5.78 6.90 -15.46
C ALA A 34 4.97 6.77 -14.15
N ARG A 35 5.05 7.81 -13.30
CA ARG A 35 3.96 8.42 -12.50
C ARG A 35 2.91 7.54 -11.79
N HIS A 36 3.24 6.30 -11.41
CA HIS A 36 2.34 5.44 -10.64
C HIS A 36 2.94 5.20 -9.26
N ASN A 37 2.21 5.56 -8.21
CA ASN A 37 2.63 5.24 -6.85
C ASN A 37 2.39 3.73 -6.63
N PRO A 38 3.43 2.92 -6.34
CA PRO A 38 3.26 1.47 -6.15
C PRO A 38 2.29 1.14 -5.00
N LEU A 39 2.07 2.06 -4.06
CA LEU A 39 1.11 1.87 -2.97
C LEU A 39 -0.35 1.95 -3.43
N GLU A 40 -0.65 2.57 -4.57
CA GLU A 40 -2.03 2.69 -5.07
C GLU A 40 -2.64 1.33 -5.38
N GLU A 41 -1.83 0.31 -5.68
CA GLU A 41 -2.29 -1.05 -5.95
C GLU A 41 -2.93 -1.74 -4.73
N PHE A 42 -2.68 -1.26 -3.51
CA PHE A 42 -3.35 -1.77 -2.31
C PHE A 42 -4.77 -1.23 -2.13
N PHE A 43 -5.20 -0.28 -2.96
CA PHE A 43 -6.49 0.41 -2.85
C PHE A 43 -7.28 0.32 -4.15
N GLU A 44 -8.61 0.33 -4.03
CA GLU A 44 -9.50 0.36 -5.19
C GLU A 44 -9.54 1.77 -5.79
N VAL A 45 -9.03 1.93 -7.01
CA VAL A 45 -9.01 3.22 -7.74
C VAL A 45 -10.42 3.75 -8.04
N HIS A 46 -11.40 2.86 -8.21
CA HIS A 46 -12.77 3.20 -8.63
C HIS A 46 -13.82 2.69 -7.64
N ARG A 47 -13.67 3.03 -6.36
CA ARG A 47 -14.83 2.93 -5.46
C ARG A 47 -15.73 4.12 -5.75
N GLU A 48 -16.78 3.93 -6.56
CA GLU A 48 -17.89 4.87 -6.60
C GLU A 48 -18.50 4.90 -5.18
N VAL A 49 -18.33 6.03 -4.50
CA VAL A 49 -18.77 6.26 -3.12
C VAL A 49 -20.29 6.46 -3.06
N GLU A 50 -20.94 6.65 -4.21
CA GLU A 50 -22.32 7.15 -4.27
C GLU A 50 -23.24 6.14 -4.96
N GLY A 51 -24.40 5.93 -4.34
CA GLY A 51 -25.28 4.80 -4.58
C GLY A 51 -25.75 4.63 -6.03
N GLU A 52 -25.85 3.36 -6.43
CA GLU A 52 -27.04 2.77 -7.07
C GLU A 52 -26.70 1.40 -7.70
N LYS A 53 -25.42 1.11 -7.99
CA LYS A 53 -25.02 -0.18 -8.58
C LYS A 53 -24.10 -0.99 -7.67
N PRO A 54 -24.49 -2.22 -7.27
CA PRO A 54 -23.54 -3.12 -6.63
C PRO A 54 -22.41 -3.39 -7.62
N ASN A 55 -21.17 -3.16 -7.20
CA ASN A 55 -20.01 -3.44 -8.02
C ASN A 55 -19.98 -4.96 -8.29
N VAL A 56 -20.28 -5.36 -9.53
CA VAL A 56 -20.47 -6.77 -9.87
C VAL A 56 -19.12 -7.43 -10.09
N TYR A 57 -18.66 -8.19 -9.10
CA TYR A 57 -17.44 -8.98 -9.22
C TYR A 57 -17.71 -10.30 -9.92
N GLY A 58 -16.84 -10.66 -10.86
CA GLY A 58 -16.95 -11.87 -11.66
C GLY A 58 -16.90 -13.20 -10.88
N ARG A 59 -16.98 -14.29 -11.64
CA ARG A 59 -16.80 -15.67 -11.13
C ARG A 59 -15.32 -15.98 -10.93
N GLY A 60 -15.01 -16.82 -9.94
CA GLY A 60 -13.67 -17.40 -9.81
C GLY A 60 -13.31 -18.34 -10.96
N TRP A 61 -12.00 -18.54 -11.14
CA TRP A 61 -11.41 -19.47 -12.10
C TRP A 61 -11.77 -20.91 -11.76
N LYS A 62 -12.12 -21.72 -12.77
CA LYS A 62 -12.31 -23.17 -12.60
C LYS A 62 -11.01 -23.92 -12.87
N ALA A 63 -10.80 -25.03 -12.18
CA ALA A 63 -9.63 -25.89 -12.40
C ALA A 63 -9.49 -26.36 -13.86
N SER A 64 -10.60 -26.60 -14.56
CA SER A 64 -10.60 -26.96 -15.99
C SER A 64 -10.06 -25.85 -16.88
N GLU A 65 -10.28 -24.58 -16.53
CA GLU A 65 -9.80 -23.41 -17.29
C GLU A 65 -8.30 -23.19 -17.06
N LEU A 66 -7.83 -23.43 -15.83
CA LEU A 66 -6.43 -23.27 -15.44
C LEU A 66 -5.53 -24.38 -16.02
N ARG A 67 -6.04 -25.61 -16.14
CA ARG A 67 -5.31 -26.75 -16.72
C ARG A 67 -4.95 -26.57 -18.19
N LEU A 68 -5.66 -25.69 -18.90
CA LEU A 68 -5.42 -25.40 -20.33
C LEU A 68 -4.41 -24.27 -20.55
N LYS A 69 -3.87 -23.66 -19.48
CA LYS A 69 -2.93 -22.54 -19.57
C LYS A 69 -1.48 -22.99 -19.45
N SER A 70 -0.59 -22.21 -20.05
CA SER A 70 0.86 -22.40 -19.91
C SER A 70 1.32 -22.09 -18.49
N TRP A 71 2.49 -22.60 -18.10
CA TRP A 71 3.07 -22.31 -16.79
C TRP A 71 3.34 -20.80 -16.60
N ASP A 72 3.82 -20.11 -17.63
CA ASP A 72 4.05 -18.67 -17.59
C ASP A 72 2.76 -17.86 -17.37
N ASP A 73 1.67 -18.25 -18.03
CA ASP A 73 0.38 -17.59 -17.86
C ASP A 73 -0.21 -17.85 -16.48
N LEU A 74 -0.04 -19.07 -15.95
CA LEU A 74 -0.45 -19.41 -14.60
C LEU A 74 0.35 -18.63 -13.55
N HIS A 75 1.65 -18.46 -13.77
CA HIS A 75 2.52 -17.66 -12.90
C HIS A 75 2.14 -16.18 -12.91
N LYS A 76 1.88 -15.60 -14.09
CA LYS A 76 1.34 -14.23 -14.21
C LYS A 76 -0.02 -14.10 -13.52
N LEU A 77 -0.92 -15.06 -13.72
CA LEU A 77 -2.23 -15.07 -13.09
C LEU A 77 -2.12 -15.13 -11.56
N TRP A 78 -1.19 -15.94 -11.04
CA TRP A 78 -0.93 -16.01 -9.61
C TRP A 78 -0.54 -14.65 -9.03
N TYR A 79 0.33 -13.88 -9.70
CA TYR A 79 0.66 -12.51 -9.27
C TYR A 79 -0.54 -11.58 -9.31
N VAL A 80 -1.38 -11.66 -10.34
CA VAL A 80 -2.60 -10.83 -10.42
C VAL A 80 -3.52 -11.12 -9.23
N LEU A 81 -3.74 -12.39 -8.91
CA LEU A 81 -4.58 -12.80 -7.77
C LEU A 81 -3.96 -12.46 -6.41
N LEU A 82 -2.63 -12.52 -6.31
CA LEU A 82 -1.92 -12.12 -5.09
C LEU A 82 -2.12 -10.62 -4.80
N LYS A 83 -2.03 -9.78 -5.84
CA LYS A 83 -2.24 -8.32 -5.71
C LYS A 83 -3.68 -7.99 -5.33
N GLU A 84 -4.65 -8.65 -5.98
CA GLU A 84 -6.07 -8.56 -5.60
C GLU A 84 -6.30 -8.99 -4.14
N LYS A 85 -5.71 -10.11 -3.69
CA LYS A 85 -5.82 -10.57 -2.30
C LYS A 85 -5.27 -9.54 -1.33
N ASN A 86 -4.12 -8.95 -1.62
CA ASN A 86 -3.49 -7.94 -0.78
C ASN A 86 -4.37 -6.67 -0.69
N MET A 87 -4.91 -6.20 -1.82
CA MET A 87 -5.86 -5.09 -1.85
C MET A 87 -7.10 -5.36 -0.99
N LEU A 88 -7.73 -6.54 -1.13
CA LEU A 88 -8.91 -6.93 -0.34
C LEU A 88 -8.62 -7.01 1.16
N MET A 89 -7.42 -7.47 1.54
CA MET A 89 -7.02 -7.54 2.95
C MET A 89 -6.81 -6.15 3.55
N THR A 90 -6.16 -5.24 2.83
CA THR A 90 -6.01 -3.83 3.22
C THR A 90 -7.39 -3.19 3.42
N GLN A 91 -8.30 -3.37 2.45
CA GLN A 91 -9.65 -2.84 2.50
C GLN A 91 -10.45 -3.37 3.70
N ARG A 92 -10.36 -4.68 3.98
CA ARG A 92 -11.01 -5.30 5.15
C ARG A 92 -10.49 -4.70 6.45
N GLN A 93 -9.17 -4.56 6.59
CA GLN A 93 -8.55 -4.02 7.79
C GLN A 93 -8.95 -2.56 8.03
N MET A 94 -8.97 -1.74 6.98
CA MET A 94 -9.39 -0.34 7.06
C MET A 94 -10.85 -0.19 7.47
N LEU A 95 -11.75 -0.95 6.86
CA LEU A 95 -13.17 -0.91 7.20
C LEU A 95 -13.41 -1.39 8.63
N HIS A 96 -12.70 -2.44 9.05
CA HIS A 96 -12.74 -2.89 10.45
C HIS A 96 -12.28 -1.79 11.42
N ALA A 97 -11.18 -1.09 11.12
CA ALA A 97 -10.68 0.02 11.94
C ALA A 97 -11.65 1.20 12.01
N GLN A 98 -12.42 1.43 10.94
CA GLN A 98 -13.48 2.45 10.88
C GLN A 98 -14.84 1.94 11.40
N ASN A 99 -14.91 0.70 11.90
CA ASN A 99 -16.14 0.05 12.35
C ASN A 99 -17.24 -0.01 11.27
N LEU A 100 -16.83 -0.09 10.00
CA LEU A 100 -17.68 -0.24 8.83
C LEU A 100 -17.72 -1.69 8.35
N ARG A 101 -18.87 -2.12 7.82
CA ARG A 101 -19.04 -3.48 7.30
C ARG A 101 -18.42 -3.61 5.91
N PHE A 102 -17.74 -4.73 5.67
CA PHE A 102 -17.24 -5.08 4.35
C PHE A 102 -18.40 -5.43 3.41
N SER A 103 -18.53 -4.68 2.31
CA SER A 103 -19.68 -4.80 1.40
C SER A 103 -19.72 -6.14 0.65
N ASN A 104 -18.56 -6.71 0.26
CA ASN A 104 -18.49 -7.88 -0.65
C ASN A 104 -17.53 -8.99 -0.17
N PRO A 105 -17.79 -9.63 1.00
CA PRO A 105 -16.87 -10.58 1.64
C PRO A 105 -16.60 -11.85 0.81
N GLU A 106 -17.50 -12.19 -0.11
CA GLU A 106 -17.37 -13.36 -0.98
C GLU A 106 -16.17 -13.27 -1.94
N ARG A 107 -15.70 -12.07 -2.28
CA ARG A 107 -14.50 -11.86 -3.11
C ARG A 107 -13.27 -12.55 -2.54
N ILE A 108 -13.07 -12.43 -1.23
CA ILE A 108 -11.91 -13.01 -0.53
C ILE A 108 -11.88 -14.53 -0.73
N SER A 109 -13.05 -15.17 -0.61
CA SER A 109 -13.18 -16.61 -0.78
C SER A 109 -12.95 -17.09 -2.22
N LYS A 110 -13.24 -16.25 -3.22
CA LYS A 110 -13.02 -16.56 -4.64
C LYS A 110 -11.54 -16.51 -5.02
N VAL A 111 -10.81 -15.53 -4.48
CA VAL A 111 -9.37 -15.36 -4.75
C VAL A 111 -8.53 -16.42 -4.04
N SER A 112 -8.96 -16.87 -2.85
CA SER A 112 -8.22 -17.88 -2.08
C SER A 112 -8.42 -19.32 -2.56
N LYS A 113 -9.40 -19.59 -3.45
CA LYS A 113 -9.75 -20.93 -3.90
C LYS A 113 -9.02 -21.39 -5.18
N MET A 114 -7.98 -20.66 -5.60
CA MET A 114 -7.11 -21.10 -6.69
C MET A 114 -6.07 -22.10 -6.23
#